data_AF-A0A6M0G1A2-F1
#
_entry.id   AF-A0A6M0G1A2-F1
#
_cell.length_a   1.000
_cell.length_b   1.000
_cell.length_c   1.000
_cell.angle_alpha   90.00
_cell.angle_beta   90.00
_cell.angle_gamma   90.00
#
_symmetry.space_group_name_H-M   'P 1'
#
loop_
_entity.id
_entity.type
_entity.pdbx_description
1 polymer ?
#
loop_
_entity_poly.entity_id
_entity_poly.type
_entity_poly.pdbx_seq_one_letter_code
_entity_poly.pdbx_strand_id
1 'polypeptide(L)'
;MMNCDILVIGAGSLSRVFCYAITLALSESLKVCIIGRSKSLVDQVVTIANARSVAFSSTVTFMGDSIDWHSENDLIDKLATVYIHVPGPNGLPGGYPVVLQKGKVQIALPQGCTTAEAIELNRRAAIEDGVEVIDTEGFIHWAPRASEAIKQYAPSLAEGFRAEDLPIVCQEFIELRNRLRTE
;
A
#
# COMPACT_ATOMS: atom_id res chain seq x y z
N MET A 1 -1.81 -21.66 10.73
CA MET A 1 -2.55 -20.41 10.51
C MET A 1 -2.26 -19.44 11.63
N MET A 2 -1.61 -18.32 11.31
CA MET A 2 -1.46 -17.18 12.19
C MET A 2 -2.82 -16.50 12.39
N ASN A 3 -3.05 -16.05 13.62
CA ASN A 3 -4.23 -15.26 13.99
C ASN A 3 -3.77 -13.85 14.36
N CYS A 4 -4.14 -12.87 13.55
CA CYS A 4 -3.81 -11.46 13.73
C CYS A 4 -5.00 -10.58 13.33
N ASP A 5 -5.12 -9.41 13.97
CA ASP A 5 -6.16 -8.43 13.68
C ASP A 5 -5.77 -7.54 12.50
N ILE A 6 -4.48 -7.26 12.35
CA ILE A 6 -3.91 -6.46 11.25
C ILE A 6 -2.73 -7.20 10.63
N LEU A 7 -2.72 -7.31 9.30
CA LEU A 7 -1.56 -7.78 8.53
C LEU A 7 -0.86 -6.61 7.83
N VAL A 8 0.43 -6.46 8.05
CA VAL A 8 1.31 -5.52 7.35
C VAL A 8 2.24 -6.30 6.42
N ILE A 9 2.22 -5.97 5.13
CA ILE A 9 3.07 -6.59 4.13
C ILE A 9 4.25 -5.66 3.81
N GLY A 10 5.47 -6.15 4.03
CA GLY A 10 6.72 -5.43 3.85
C GLY A 10 7.29 -4.89 5.17
N ALA A 11 8.61 -4.68 5.17
CA ALA A 11 9.39 -4.13 6.31
C ALA A 11 10.10 -2.82 5.93
N GLY A 12 9.55 -2.09 4.96
CA GLY A 12 10.07 -0.82 4.43
C GLY A 12 9.77 0.37 5.34
N SER A 13 10.13 1.58 4.88
CA SER A 13 9.98 2.82 5.65
C SER A 13 8.53 3.08 6.07
N LEU A 14 7.57 2.91 5.16
CA LEU A 14 6.15 3.14 5.46
C LEU A 14 5.62 2.14 6.50
N SER A 15 5.90 0.85 6.32
CA SER A 15 5.50 -0.20 7.28
C SER A 15 6.06 0.07 8.67
N ARG A 16 7.32 0.52 8.76
CA ARG A 16 7.96 0.90 10.02
C ARG A 16 7.23 2.06 10.70
N VAL A 17 6.99 3.15 9.97
CA VAL A 17 6.27 4.31 10.50
C VAL A 17 4.88 3.90 11.00
N PHE A 18 4.14 3.13 10.21
CA PHE A 18 2.83 2.61 10.62
C PHE A 18 2.89 1.80 11.91
N CYS A 19 3.76 0.78 11.97
CA CYS A 19 3.89 -0.09 13.16
C CYS A 19 4.36 0.68 14.40
N TYR A 20 5.10 1.77 14.24
CA TYR A 20 5.59 2.59 15.36
C TYR A 20 4.58 3.64 15.81
N ALA A 21 3.71 4.09 14.90
CA ALA A 21 2.67 5.07 15.19
C ALA A 21 1.44 4.42 15.82
N ILE A 22 1.08 3.20 15.41
CA ILE A 22 -0.11 2.52 15.91
C ILE A 22 -0.04 2.28 17.44
N THR A 23 1.16 2.10 18.00
CA THR A 23 1.37 1.98 19.45
C THR A 23 1.03 3.25 20.23
N LEU A 24 0.93 4.40 19.55
CA LEU A 24 0.57 5.69 20.15
C LEU A 24 -0.92 6.01 20.06
N ALA A 25 -1.62 5.41 19.10
CA ALA A 25 -2.94 5.85 18.68
C ALA A 25 -4.09 4.98 19.22
N LEU A 26 -3.81 3.73 19.60
CA LEU A 26 -4.85 2.75 19.87
C LEU A 26 -4.89 2.31 21.34
N SER A 27 -6.10 2.30 21.88
CA SER A 27 -6.44 1.85 23.23
C SER A 27 -6.83 0.37 23.29
N GLU A 28 -7.12 -0.23 22.13
CA GLU A 28 -7.57 -1.62 22.01
C GLU A 28 -6.40 -2.60 21.86
N SER A 29 -6.57 -3.79 22.42
CA SER A 29 -5.58 -4.87 22.31
C SER A 29 -5.62 -5.48 20.91
N LEU A 30 -4.63 -5.16 20.08
CA LEU A 30 -4.50 -5.67 18.72
C LEU A 30 -3.26 -6.53 18.52
N LYS A 31 -3.38 -7.54 17.67
CA LYS A 31 -2.29 -8.39 17.19
C LYS A 31 -1.95 -7.99 15.76
N VAL A 32 -0.77 -7.41 15.57
CA VAL A 32 -0.26 -7.00 14.26
C VAL A 32 0.76 -8.03 13.78
N CYS A 33 0.50 -8.66 12.63
CA CYS A 33 1.46 -9.53 11.96
C CYS A 33 2.17 -8.76 10.85
N ILE A 34 3.50 -8.86 10.80
CA ILE A 34 4.33 -8.27 9.75
C ILE A 34 4.94 -9.40 8.93
N ILE A 35 4.63 -9.44 7.63
CA ILE A 35 5.25 -10.42 6.71
C ILE A 35 6.13 -9.71 5.70
N GLY A 36 7.28 -10.29 5.39
CA GLY A 36 8.20 -9.69 4.41
C GLY A 36 9.21 -10.68 3.87
N ARG A 37 9.80 -10.34 2.71
CA ARG A 37 10.82 -11.18 2.06
C ARG A 37 12.06 -11.38 2.94
N SER A 38 12.46 -10.34 3.67
CA SER A 38 13.62 -10.38 4.57
C SER A 38 13.15 -10.58 6.01
N LYS A 39 13.28 -11.82 6.49
CA LYS A 39 12.97 -12.18 7.88
C LYS A 39 13.75 -11.32 8.87
N SER A 40 15.03 -11.04 8.58
CA SER A 40 15.86 -10.17 9.42
C SER A 40 15.30 -8.76 9.55
N LEU A 41 14.84 -8.13 8.46
CA LEU A 41 14.23 -6.81 8.52
C LEU A 41 12.89 -6.84 9.25
N VAL A 42 12.07 -7.89 9.03
CA VAL A 42 10.80 -8.09 9.74
C VAL A 42 11.05 -8.16 11.25
N ASP A 43 12.01 -8.99 11.68
CA ASP A 43 12.34 -9.17 13.09
C ASP A 43 12.79 -7.85 13.75
N GLN A 44 13.57 -7.03 13.04
CA GLN A 44 13.91 -5.69 13.54
C GLN A 44 12.68 -4.81 13.77
N VAL A 45 11.71 -4.81 12.84
CA VAL A 45 10.48 -4.03 13.01
C VAL A 45 9.69 -4.54 14.20
N VAL A 46 9.52 -5.86 14.32
CA VAL A 46 8.81 -6.51 15.44
C VAL A 46 9.44 -6.17 16.78
N THR A 47 10.77 -6.29 16.90
CA THR A 47 11.48 -5.98 18.15
C THR A 47 11.27 -4.52 18.56
N ILE A 48 11.45 -3.58 17.63
CA ILE A 48 11.30 -2.15 17.93
C ILE A 48 9.84 -1.82 18.26
N ALA A 49 8.88 -2.36 17.51
CA ALA A 49 7.46 -2.09 17.72
C ALA A 49 6.97 -2.64 19.06
N ASN A 50 7.37 -3.84 19.46
CA ASN A 50 7.05 -4.40 20.78
C ASN A 50 7.72 -3.61 21.92
N ALA A 51 8.98 -3.18 21.75
CA ALA A 51 9.65 -2.33 22.74
C ALA A 51 8.91 -0.99 22.92
N ARG A 52 8.45 -0.38 21.82
CA ARG A 52 7.64 0.84 21.84
C ARG A 52 6.27 0.61 22.48
N SER A 53 5.63 -0.52 22.18
CA SER A 53 4.34 -0.87 22.79
C SER A 53 4.43 -0.88 24.32
N VAL A 54 5.47 -1.53 24.87
CA VAL A 54 5.76 -1.50 26.31
C VAL A 54 6.05 -0.07 26.79
N ALA A 55 6.92 0.68 26.09
CA ALA A 55 7.30 2.03 26.49
C ALA A 55 6.12 3.01 26.56
N PHE A 56 5.11 2.82 25.71
CA PHE A 56 3.91 3.65 25.67
C PHE A 56 2.71 3.02 26.39
N SER A 57 2.90 1.91 27.10
CA SER A 57 1.82 1.16 27.77
C SER A 57 0.66 0.81 26.84
N SER A 58 0.98 0.57 25.57
CA SER A 58 0.04 0.09 24.56
C SER A 58 -0.20 -1.41 24.75
N THR A 59 -1.38 -1.87 24.35
CA THR A 59 -1.76 -3.28 24.36
C THR A 59 -1.54 -3.95 23.00
N VAL A 60 -0.99 -3.22 22.03
CA VAL A 60 -0.70 -3.75 20.70
C VAL A 60 0.49 -4.70 20.75
N THR A 61 0.36 -5.89 20.18
CA THR A 61 1.43 -6.90 20.10
C THR A 61 1.81 -7.17 18.67
N PHE A 62 3.11 -7.32 18.42
CA PHE A 62 3.65 -7.54 17.08
C PHE A 62 4.28 -8.92 16.96
N MET A 63 3.99 -9.61 15.86
CA MET A 63 4.64 -10.83 15.43
C MET A 63 5.10 -10.70 13.99
N GLY A 64 6.04 -11.53 13.54
CA GLY A 64 6.49 -11.47 12.17
C GLY A 64 6.96 -12.79 11.60
N ASP A 65 6.82 -12.91 10.29
CA ASP A 65 7.17 -14.08 9.52
C ASP A 65 7.74 -13.70 8.13
N SER A 66 8.37 -14.65 7.45
CA SER A 66 8.75 -14.48 6.05
C SER A 66 7.56 -14.74 5.12
N ILE A 67 7.63 -14.25 3.89
CA ILE A 67 6.70 -14.62 2.80
C ILE A 67 7.50 -14.96 1.55
N ASP A 68 7.18 -16.09 0.93
CA ASP A 68 7.65 -16.47 -0.39
C ASP A 68 6.64 -16.07 -1.46
N TRP A 69 6.95 -15.04 -2.23
CA TRP A 69 6.10 -14.55 -3.31
C TRP A 69 6.08 -15.46 -4.54
N HIS A 70 6.95 -16.47 -4.62
CA HIS A 70 6.90 -17.46 -5.70
C HIS A 70 5.89 -18.57 -5.43
N SER A 71 5.37 -18.66 -4.20
CA SER A 71 4.32 -19.59 -3.82
C SER A 71 2.97 -18.88 -3.78
N GLU A 72 2.05 -19.29 -4.65
CA GLU A 72 0.68 -18.78 -4.68
C GLU A 72 -0.08 -19.00 -3.36
N ASN A 73 0.34 -20.01 -2.58
CA ASN A 73 -0.35 -20.43 -1.37
C ASN A 73 0.31 -19.96 -0.08
N ASP A 74 1.56 -19.48 -0.07
CA ASP A 74 2.27 -19.19 1.19
C ASP A 74 1.53 -18.16 2.06
N LEU A 75 0.92 -17.15 1.44
CA LEU A 75 0.09 -16.18 2.15
C LEU A 75 -1.23 -16.80 2.67
N ILE A 76 -1.85 -17.66 1.86
CA ILE A 76 -3.16 -18.27 2.13
C ILE A 76 -3.03 -19.30 3.26
N ASP A 77 -2.00 -20.14 3.21
CA ASP A 77 -1.75 -21.18 4.22
C ASP A 77 -1.41 -20.57 5.59
N LYS A 78 -0.79 -19.39 5.58
CA LYS A 78 -0.50 -18.63 6.79
C LYS A 78 -1.74 -18.02 7.40
N LEU A 79 -2.81 -17.74 6.65
CA LEU A 79 -3.92 -16.90 7.14
C LEU A 79 -5.31 -17.45 6.77
N ALA A 80 -6.14 -17.70 7.78
CA ALA A 80 -7.50 -18.22 7.59
C ALA A 80 -8.45 -17.21 6.89
N THR A 81 -8.41 -15.97 7.39
CA THR A 81 -9.14 -14.80 6.90
C THR A 81 -8.30 -13.57 7.24
N VAL A 82 -8.16 -12.60 6.34
CA VAL A 82 -7.37 -11.39 6.57
C VAL A 82 -8.17 -10.15 6.23
N TYR A 83 -8.21 -9.19 7.15
CA TYR A 83 -8.63 -7.82 6.86
C TYR A 83 -7.40 -7.00 6.49
N ILE A 84 -7.37 -6.50 5.26
CA ILE A 84 -6.19 -5.81 4.70
C ILE A 84 -6.64 -4.69 3.77
N HIS A 85 -5.81 -3.68 3.58
CA HIS A 85 -6.01 -2.66 2.56
C HIS A 85 -5.18 -2.98 1.32
N VAL A 86 -5.81 -3.06 0.16
CA VAL A 86 -5.13 -3.43 -1.09
C VAL A 86 -5.36 -2.39 -2.19
N PRO A 87 -4.37 -2.16 -3.07
CA PRO A 87 -4.54 -1.31 -4.25
C PRO A 87 -5.36 -2.03 -5.32
N GLY A 88 -6.31 -1.31 -5.91
CA GLY A 88 -7.13 -1.69 -7.05
C GLY A 88 -7.77 -3.08 -7.03
N PRO A 89 -8.41 -3.51 -5.94
CA PRO A 89 -9.10 -4.80 -5.91
C PRO A 89 -10.18 -4.83 -7.00
N ASN A 90 -10.24 -5.93 -7.73
CA ASN A 90 -11.21 -6.16 -8.81
C ASN A 90 -11.19 -5.05 -9.90
N GLY A 91 -10.05 -4.37 -10.09
CA GLY A 91 -9.91 -3.30 -11.09
C GLY A 91 -10.47 -1.94 -10.69
N LEU A 92 -10.82 -1.75 -9.41
CA LEU A 92 -11.28 -0.45 -8.91
C LEU A 92 -10.13 0.57 -8.82
N PRO A 93 -10.41 1.89 -8.90
CA PRO A 93 -9.38 2.92 -8.73
C PRO A 93 -9.01 3.10 -7.26
N GLY A 94 -7.73 3.36 -6.99
CA GLY A 94 -7.21 3.65 -5.66
C GLY A 94 -7.12 2.41 -4.75
N GLY A 95 -7.30 2.59 -3.45
CA GLY A 95 -7.16 1.50 -2.48
C GLY A 95 -8.42 1.28 -1.64
N TYR A 96 -8.61 0.04 -1.17
CA TYR A 96 -9.78 -0.34 -0.39
C TYR A 96 -9.45 -1.30 0.73
N PRO A 97 -10.15 -1.22 1.87
CA PRO A 97 -10.21 -2.31 2.82
C PRO A 97 -10.90 -3.52 2.16
N VAL A 98 -10.33 -4.69 2.33
CA VAL A 98 -10.83 -5.97 1.83
C VAL A 98 -10.73 -7.04 2.90
N VAL A 99 -11.62 -8.03 2.81
CA VAL A 99 -11.46 -9.34 3.43
C VAL A 99 -10.90 -10.30 2.38
N LEU A 100 -9.77 -10.91 2.69
CA LEU A 100 -9.24 -12.07 1.97
C LEU A 100 -9.68 -13.34 2.70
N GLN A 101 -10.42 -14.21 2.03
CA GLN A 101 -10.83 -15.50 2.59
C GLN A 101 -10.85 -16.58 1.49
N LYS A 102 -10.12 -17.68 1.70
CA LYS A 102 -10.07 -18.83 0.76
C LYS A 102 -9.80 -18.39 -0.69
N GLY A 103 -8.83 -17.49 -0.89
CA GLY A 103 -8.45 -16.95 -2.20
C GLY A 103 -9.42 -15.93 -2.81
N LYS A 104 -10.47 -15.50 -2.09
CA LYS A 104 -11.42 -14.49 -2.56
C LYS A 104 -11.13 -13.13 -1.94
N VAL A 105 -11.15 -12.08 -2.76
CA VAL A 105 -11.06 -10.68 -2.34
C VAL A 105 -12.46 -10.08 -2.28
N GLN A 106 -12.90 -9.65 -1.10
CA GLN A 106 -14.18 -8.98 -0.91
C GLN A 106 -13.96 -7.59 -0.32
N ILE A 107 -14.57 -6.56 -0.89
CA ILE A 107 -14.45 -5.20 -0.36
C ILE A 107 -15.16 -5.12 0.99
N ALA A 108 -14.49 -4.52 1.98
CA ALA A 108 -14.92 -4.43 3.37
C ALA A 108 -15.08 -2.95 3.78
N LEU A 109 -15.96 -2.23 3.08
CA LEU A 109 -16.16 -0.80 3.34
C LEU A 109 -16.70 -0.56 4.77
N PRO A 110 -16.32 0.56 5.41
CA PRO A 110 -16.93 0.99 6.66
C PRO A 110 -18.45 1.08 6.55
N GLN A 111 -19.15 0.83 7.65
CA GLN A 111 -20.61 0.94 7.69
C GLN A 111 -21.05 2.34 7.26
N GLY A 112 -22.03 2.40 6.36
CA GLY A 112 -22.54 3.67 5.81
C GLY A 112 -21.76 4.22 4.62
N CYS A 113 -20.68 3.58 4.17
CA CYS A 113 -19.97 3.95 2.95
C CYS A 113 -20.37 3.03 1.80
N THR A 114 -20.91 3.61 0.72
CA THR A 114 -21.22 2.88 -0.51
C THR A 114 -19.98 2.72 -1.39
N THR A 115 -20.00 1.71 -2.27
CA THR A 115 -18.93 1.52 -3.25
C THR A 115 -18.75 2.73 -4.16
N ALA A 116 -19.84 3.41 -4.54
CA ALA A 116 -19.79 4.59 -5.39
C ALA A 116 -19.06 5.76 -4.70
N GLU A 117 -19.35 6.01 -3.42
CA GLU A 117 -18.65 7.03 -2.63
C GLU A 117 -17.17 6.70 -2.43
N ALA A 118 -16.85 5.44 -2.18
CA ALA A 118 -15.46 4.99 -2.04
C ALA A 118 -14.66 5.16 -3.35
N ILE A 119 -15.28 4.86 -4.49
CA ILE A 119 -14.68 5.09 -5.82
C ILE A 119 -14.43 6.59 -6.04
N GLU A 120 -15.40 7.43 -5.72
CA GLU A 120 -15.27 8.87 -5.90
C GLU A 120 -14.20 9.48 -4.98
N LEU A 121 -14.12 8.99 -3.74
CA LEU A 121 -13.05 9.39 -2.82
C LEU A 121 -11.67 9.02 -3.36
N ASN A 122 -11.51 7.80 -3.88
CA ASN A 122 -10.26 7.35 -4.48
C ASN A 122 -9.89 8.16 -5.74
N ARG A 123 -10.86 8.53 -6.59
CA ARG A 123 -10.59 9.37 -7.78
C ARG A 123 -10.12 10.76 -7.40
N ARG A 124 -10.76 11.40 -6.42
CA ARG A 124 -10.32 12.70 -5.91
C ARG A 124 -8.92 12.63 -5.32
N ALA A 125 -8.62 11.58 -4.56
CA ALA A 125 -7.27 11.35 -4.03
C ALA A 125 -6.24 11.16 -5.15
N ALA A 126 -6.57 10.43 -6.22
CA ALA A 126 -5.68 10.25 -7.35
C ALA A 126 -5.27 11.57 -8.01
N ILE A 127 -6.21 12.53 -8.13
CA ILE A 127 -5.93 13.87 -8.68
C ILE A 127 -4.90 14.60 -7.81
N GLU A 128 -5.02 14.51 -6.48
CA GLU A 128 -4.06 15.08 -5.54
C GLU A 128 -2.69 14.39 -5.60
N ASP A 129 -2.68 13.08 -5.90
CA ASP A 129 -1.46 12.31 -6.18
C ASP A 129 -0.88 12.56 -7.58
N GLY A 130 -1.55 13.40 -8.40
CA GLY A 130 -1.07 13.85 -9.69
C GLY A 130 -1.63 13.09 -10.90
N VAL A 131 -2.59 12.17 -10.72
CA VAL A 131 -3.21 11.39 -11.79
C VAL A 131 -4.70 11.73 -11.90
N GLU A 132 -5.16 12.16 -13.07
CA GLU A 132 -6.55 12.57 -13.26
C GLU A 132 -7.45 11.40 -13.65
N VAL A 133 -7.08 10.64 -14.69
CA VAL A 133 -7.93 9.58 -15.22
C VAL A 133 -7.12 8.52 -15.96
N ILE A 134 -7.59 7.29 -15.92
CA ILE A 134 -7.25 6.26 -16.90
C ILE A 134 -8.48 6.14 -17.80
N ASP A 135 -8.34 6.50 -19.07
CA ASP A 135 -9.45 6.43 -20.01
C ASP A 135 -9.80 4.97 -20.34
N THR A 136 -10.88 4.78 -21.10
CA THR A 136 -11.34 3.44 -21.49
C THR A 136 -10.38 2.72 -22.45
N GLU A 137 -9.44 3.44 -23.06
CA GLU A 137 -8.39 2.90 -23.92
C GLU A 137 -7.10 2.61 -23.15
N GLY A 138 -7.06 2.85 -21.84
CA GLY A 138 -5.90 2.62 -20.98
C GLY A 138 -4.85 3.73 -21.02
N PHE A 139 -5.18 4.92 -21.53
CA PHE A 139 -4.32 6.08 -21.46
C PHE A 139 -4.44 6.78 -20.10
N ILE A 140 -3.31 7.06 -19.47
CA ILE A 140 -3.21 7.69 -18.16
C ILE A 140 -2.93 9.18 -18.36
N HIS A 141 -3.82 10.03 -17.87
CA HIS A 141 -3.64 11.48 -17.87
C HIS A 141 -3.17 11.98 -16.51
N TRP A 142 -2.24 12.92 -16.53
CA TRP A 142 -1.80 13.63 -15.33
C TRP A 142 -2.80 14.70 -14.93
N ALA A 143 -2.91 14.96 -13.62
CA ALA A 143 -3.55 16.16 -13.14
C ALA A 143 -2.79 17.41 -13.65
N PRO A 144 -3.46 18.55 -13.90
CA PRO A 144 -2.83 19.72 -14.53
C PRO A 144 -1.54 20.19 -13.85
N ARG A 145 -1.51 20.18 -12.52
CA ARG A 145 -0.31 20.56 -11.74
C ARG A 145 0.85 19.59 -11.96
N ALA A 146 0.56 18.30 -12.06
CA ALA A 146 1.58 17.28 -12.31
C ALA A 146 2.09 17.37 -13.76
N SER A 147 1.21 17.52 -14.75
CA SER A 147 1.59 17.71 -16.16
C SER A 147 2.55 18.90 -16.34
N GLU A 148 2.23 20.06 -15.76
CA GLU A 148 3.07 21.25 -15.86
C GLU A 148 4.44 21.06 -15.19
N ALA A 149 4.48 20.39 -14.03
CA ALA A 149 5.74 20.07 -13.36
C ALA A 149 6.58 19.07 -14.17
N ILE A 150 5.95 18.02 -14.71
CA ILE A 150 6.62 16.99 -15.53
C ILE A 150 7.18 17.63 -16.80
N LYS A 151 6.44 18.53 -17.46
CA LYS A 151 6.86 19.21 -18.68
C LYS A 151 8.19 19.93 -18.57
N GLN A 152 8.55 20.41 -17.39
CA GLN A 152 9.83 21.08 -17.15
C GLN A 152 11.04 20.13 -17.21
N TYR A 153 10.83 18.85 -16.90
CA TYR A 153 11.92 17.89 -16.69
C TYR A 153 11.88 16.64 -17.58
N ALA A 154 10.69 16.24 -18.03
CA ALA A 154 10.43 15.12 -18.92
C ALA A 154 9.26 15.47 -19.89
N PRO A 155 9.49 16.33 -20.89
CA PRO A 155 8.46 16.76 -21.83
C PRO A 155 7.76 15.62 -22.58
N SER A 156 8.49 14.52 -22.83
CA SER A 156 8.00 13.26 -23.42
C SER A 156 6.81 12.66 -22.66
N LEU A 157 6.76 12.86 -21.34
CA LEU A 157 5.75 12.28 -20.46
C LEU A 157 4.68 13.28 -20.05
N ALA A 158 4.79 14.56 -20.42
CA ALA A 158 3.93 15.63 -19.90
C ALA A 158 2.44 15.45 -20.24
N GLU A 159 2.14 14.80 -21.37
CA GLU A 159 0.77 14.58 -21.84
C GLU A 159 0.13 13.31 -21.26
N GLY A 160 0.89 12.50 -20.51
CA GLY A 160 0.46 11.19 -20.06
C GLY A 160 1.16 10.05 -20.79
N PHE A 161 0.66 8.84 -20.61
CA PHE A 161 1.24 7.63 -21.20
C PHE A 161 0.23 6.48 -21.20
N ARG A 162 0.46 5.45 -22.02
CA ARG A 162 -0.39 4.25 -22.00
C ARG A 162 -0.02 3.37 -20.82
N ALA A 163 -1.00 2.77 -20.16
CA ALA A 163 -0.77 1.90 -19.00
C ALA A 163 0.18 0.72 -19.30
N GLU A 164 0.21 0.25 -20.55
CA GLU A 164 1.14 -0.79 -21.02
C GLU A 164 2.61 -0.34 -21.05
N ASP A 165 2.86 0.96 -21.19
CA ASP A 165 4.21 1.54 -21.21
C ASP A 165 4.76 1.79 -19.79
N LEU A 166 3.99 1.45 -18.75
CA LEU A 166 4.34 1.70 -17.34
C LEU A 166 5.78 1.27 -16.98
N PRO A 167 6.31 0.11 -17.41
CA PRO A 167 7.70 -0.26 -17.10
C PRO A 167 8.74 0.74 -17.63
N ILE A 168 8.53 1.25 -18.85
CA ILE A 168 9.43 2.19 -19.51
C ILE A 168 9.31 3.57 -18.83
N VAL A 169 8.08 4.01 -18.58
CA VAL A 169 7.81 5.29 -17.90
C VAL A 169 8.36 5.31 -16.47
N CYS A 170 8.23 4.21 -15.73
CA CYS A 170 8.85 4.07 -14.41
C CYS A 170 10.37 4.22 -14.47
N GLN A 171 11.01 3.62 -15.48
CA GLN A 171 12.46 3.73 -15.64
C GLN A 171 12.89 5.18 -15.90
N GLU A 172 12.19 5.89 -16.78
CA GLU A 172 12.45 7.31 -17.07
C GLU A 172 12.28 8.19 -15.82
N PHE A 173 11.21 7.99 -15.03
CA PHE A 173 11.04 8.71 -13.76
C PHE A 173 12.10 8.36 -12.71
N ILE A 174 12.57 7.11 -12.65
CA ILE A 174 13.65 6.71 -11.75
C ILE A 174 14.95 7.42 -12.13
N GLU A 175 15.29 7.46 -13.41
CA GLU A 175 16.47 8.16 -13.93
C GLU A 175 16.38 9.66 -13.66
N LEU A 176 15.23 10.27 -13.95
CA LEU A 176 14.95 11.68 -13.65
C LEU A 176 15.15 11.97 -12.16
N ARG A 177 14.52 11.19 -11.29
CA ARG A 177 14.64 11.35 -9.83
C ARG A 177 16.10 11.25 -9.38
N ASN A 178 16.88 10.33 -9.96
CA ASN A 178 18.28 10.17 -9.59
C ASN A 178 19.10 11.40 -10.02
N ARG A 179 18.88 11.92 -11.22
CA ARG A 179 19.52 13.16 -11.71
C ARG A 179 19.19 14.37 -10.83
N LEU A 180 17.91 14.60 -10.53
CA LEU A 180 17.45 15.73 -9.72
C LEU A 180 17.92 15.69 -8.25
N ARG A 181 18.35 14.53 -7.75
CA ARG A 181 18.92 14.40 -6.40
C ARG A 181 20.41 14.68 -6.33
N THR A 182 21.07 14.77 -7.48
CA THR A 182 22.52 15.02 -7.59
C THR A 182 22.84 16.44 -8.06
N GLU A 183 21.84 17.20 -8.50
CA GLU A 183 21.89 18.64 -8.79
C GLU A 183 21.67 19.44 -7.49
#